data_AF-A0A4Q3CBV9-F1
#
_entry.id   AF-A0A4Q3CBV9-F1
#
_cell.length_a   1.000
_cell.length_b   1.000
_cell.length_c   1.000
_cell.angle_alpha   90.00
_cell.angle_beta   90.00
_cell.angle_gamma   90.00
#
_symmetry.space_group_name_H-M   'P 1'
#
loop_
_entity.id
_entity.type
_entity.pdbx_description
1 polymer ?
#
loop_
_entity_poly.entity_id
_entity_poly.type
_entity_poly.pdbx_seq_one_letter_code
_entity_poly.pdbx_strand_id
1 'polypeptide(L)'
;MFEHTTKIRVRYGETDQMGYVYYGNYAEFFEVARVEMLRSLGMTYRSMEELPRVKINFVYHLYNEKQELIHVGETLLVFVNMKSNRPCFAPKDFI
;
A
#
# COMPACT_ATOMS: atom_id res chain seq x y z
N MET A 1 -10.51 11.14 -6.41
CA MET A 1 -9.45 10.17 -6.07
C MET A 1 -8.99 10.52 -4.67
N PHE A 2 -8.96 9.55 -3.75
CA PHE A 2 -8.47 9.80 -2.40
C PHE A 2 -6.95 9.67 -2.40
N GLU A 3 -6.25 10.64 -1.84
CA GLU A 3 -4.79 10.66 -1.76
C GLU A 3 -4.38 10.78 -0.29
N HIS A 4 -3.35 10.02 0.08
CA HIS A 4 -2.77 10.06 1.42
C HIS A 4 -1.25 10.08 1.30
N THR A 5 -0.60 10.91 2.10
CA THR A 5 0.85 11.04 2.12
C THR A 5 1.39 10.54 3.45
N THR A 6 2.30 9.57 3.39
CA THR A 6 2.98 9.01 4.54
C THR A 6 4.47 9.32 4.44
N LYS A 7 5.07 9.82 5.52
CA LYS A 7 6.52 10.04 5.59
C LYS A 7 7.21 8.77 6.07
N ILE A 8 8.15 8.26 5.29
CA ILE A 8 8.95 7.09 5.62
C ILE A 8 10.41 7.52 5.75
N ARG A 9 11.03 7.13 6.86
CA ARG A 9 12.47 7.34 7.08
C ARG A 9 13.22 6.09 6.68
N VAL A 10 14.11 6.23 5.71
CA VAL A 10 15.03 5.15 5.30
C VAL A 10 15.98 4.82 6.44
N ARG A 11 16.08 3.53 6.75
CA ARG A 11 17.00 3.00 7.75
C ARG A 11 18.30 2.53 7.10
N TYR A 12 19.39 2.57 7.85
CA TYR A 12 20.69 2.10 7.34
C TYR A 12 20.64 0.64 6.86
N GLY A 13 19.91 -0.22 7.56
CA GLY A 13 19.73 -1.63 7.18
C GLY A 13 18.94 -1.84 5.87
N GLU A 14 18.26 -0.82 5.35
CA GLU A 14 17.53 -0.89 4.09
C GLU A 14 18.39 -0.49 2.89
N THR A 15 19.64 -0.06 3.14
CA THR A 15 20.59 0.35 2.11
C THR A 15 21.50 -0.79 1.66
N ASP A 16 21.91 -0.78 0.39
CA ASP A 16 22.84 -1.76 -0.17
C ASP A 16 24.28 -1.21 -0.28
N GLN A 17 25.21 -2.03 -0.79
CA GLN A 17 26.61 -1.65 -0.99
C GLN A 17 26.80 -0.50 -1.98
N MET A 18 25.79 -0.15 -2.77
CA MET A 18 25.83 0.98 -3.71
C MET A 18 25.46 2.31 -3.02
N GLY A 19 25.03 2.27 -1.75
CA GLY A 19 24.66 3.45 -0.97
C GLY A 19 23.24 3.94 -1.24
N TYR A 20 22.40 3.13 -1.89
CA TYR A 20 21.00 3.43 -2.17
C TYR A 20 20.08 2.48 -1.40
N VAL A 21 18.79 2.83 -1.33
CA VAL A 21 17.77 1.89 -0.86
C VAL A 21 17.75 0.69 -1.81
N TYR A 22 17.90 -0.50 -1.24
CA TYR A 22 17.80 -1.73 -1.98
C TYR A 22 16.41 -1.87 -2.60
N TYR A 23 16.34 -2.25 -3.88
CA TYR A 23 15.09 -2.25 -4.64
C TYR A 23 14.00 -3.15 -4.05
N GLY A 24 14.38 -4.21 -3.33
CA GLY A 24 13.42 -5.11 -2.67
C GLY A 24 12.61 -4.43 -1.56
N ASN A 25 13.14 -3.38 -0.95
CA ASN A 25 12.52 -2.70 0.18
C ASN A 25 11.40 -1.73 -0.23
N TYR A 26 11.31 -1.36 -1.52
CA TYR A 26 10.21 -0.50 -2.00
C TYR A 26 8.83 -1.15 -1.80
N ALA A 27 8.74 -2.48 -1.88
CA ALA A 27 7.49 -3.19 -1.64
C ALA A 27 6.99 -2.99 -0.20
N GLU A 28 7.89 -2.97 0.78
CA GLU A 28 7.57 -2.69 2.18
C GLU A 28 7.09 -1.25 2.35
N PHE A 29 7.71 -0.29 1.66
CA PHE A 29 7.27 1.11 1.69
C PHE A 29 5.85 1.29 1.11
N PHE A 30 5.52 0.58 0.03
CA PHE A 30 4.17 0.58 -0.53
C PHE A 30 3.16 -0.02 0.45
N GLU A 31 3.53 -1.09 1.16
CA GLU A 31 2.66 -1.66 2.20
C GLU A 31 2.39 -0.65 3.32
N VAL A 32 3.42 -0.01 3.86
CA VAL A 32 3.27 1.00 4.92
C VAL A 32 2.36 2.14 4.45
N ALA A 33 2.58 2.68 3.26
CA ALA A 33 1.75 3.74 2.70
C ALA A 33 0.29 3.29 2.52
N ARG A 34 0.07 2.06 2.04
CA ARG A 34 -1.27 1.48 1.88
C ARG A 34 -1.97 1.33 3.23
N VAL A 35 -1.28 0.80 4.24
CA VAL A 35 -1.84 0.61 5.58
C VAL A 35 -2.21 1.95 6.21
N GLU A 36 -1.32 2.94 6.17
CA GLU A 36 -1.60 4.28 6.71
C GLU A 36 -2.74 4.98 5.95
N MET A 37 -2.82 4.81 4.62
CA MET A 37 -3.96 5.31 3.84
C MET A 37 -5.27 4.69 4.32
N LEU A 38 -5.32 3.37 4.47
CA LEU A 38 -6.51 2.65 4.96
C LEU A 38 -6.88 3.07 6.40
N ARG A 39 -5.89 3.28 7.28
CA ARG A 39 -6.10 3.79 8.64
C ARG A 39 -6.66 5.22 8.65
N SER A 40 -6.12 6.09 7.80
CA SER A 40 -6.53 7.50 7.70
C SER A 40 -7.97 7.67 7.24
N LEU A 41 -8.46 6.71 6.44
CA LEU A 41 -9.84 6.69 5.98
C LEU A 41 -10.83 6.36 7.09
N GLY A 42 -10.37 5.90 8.27
CA GLY A 42 -11.21 5.58 9.42
C GLY A 42 -12.42 4.70 9.04
N MET A 43 -12.24 3.83 8.04
CA MET A 43 -13.36 3.31 7.27
C MET A 43 -14.34 2.57 8.16
N THR A 44 -15.56 3.07 8.23
CA THR A 44 -16.70 2.33 8.75
C THR A 44 -17.19 1.35 7.68
N TYR A 45 -17.72 0.20 8.11
CA TYR A 45 -18.29 -0.85 7.25
C TYR A 45 -19.15 -0.35 6.07
N ARG A 46 -19.85 0.78 6.25
CA ARG A 46 -20.74 1.39 5.25
C ARG A 46 -20.02 2.01 4.05
N SER A 47 -18.82 2.58 4.21
CA SER A 47 -18.05 3.16 3.10
C SER A 47 -17.34 2.09 2.25
N MET A 48 -17.24 0.85 2.76
CA MET A 48 -16.67 -0.29 2.02
C MET A 48 -17.65 -0.94 1.04
N GLU A 49 -18.97 -0.76 1.21
CA GLU A 49 -19.96 -1.36 0.31
C GLU A 49 -19.94 -0.78 -1.11
N GLU A 50 -19.36 0.41 -1.29
CA GLU A 50 -19.21 1.11 -2.57
C GLU A 50 -17.89 0.80 -3.31
N LEU A 51 -16.93 0.13 -2.66
CA LEU A 51 -15.68 -0.27 -3.30
C LEU A 51 -15.89 -1.52 -4.18
N PRO A 52 -15.14 -1.66 -5.29
CA PRO A 52 -15.14 -2.88 -6.10
C PRO A 52 -14.73 -4.08 -5.22
N ARG A 53 -15.72 -4.91 -4.85
CA ARG A 53 -15.69 -5.89 -3.75
C ARG A 53 -14.64 -7.01 -3.83
N VAL A 54 -13.83 -7.05 -4.88
CA VAL A 54 -12.86 -8.13 -5.16
C VAL A 54 -11.44 -7.62 -5.36
N LYS A 55 -11.26 -6.39 -5.86
CA LYS A 55 -9.94 -5.88 -6.28
C LYS A 55 -9.82 -4.39 -5.96
N ILE A 56 -8.74 -4.00 -5.29
CA ILE A 56 -8.43 -2.60 -5.01
C ILE A 56 -7.10 -2.26 -5.69
N ASN A 57 -7.09 -1.22 -6.52
CA ASN A 57 -5.89 -0.74 -7.16
C ASN A 57 -5.30 0.42 -6.35
N PHE A 58 -4.00 0.34 -6.08
CA PHE A 58 -3.24 1.38 -5.41
C PHE A 58 -2.11 1.86 -6.32
N VAL A 59 -2.04 3.17 -6.51
CA VAL A 59 -0.94 3.83 -7.22
C VAL A 59 -0.11 4.59 -6.19
N TYR A 60 1.20 4.39 -6.23
CA TYR A 60 2.15 4.99 -5.28
C TYR A 60 3.08 5.91 -6.04
N HIS A 61 3.23 7.13 -5.52
CA HIS A 61 4.24 8.08 -5.96
C HIS A 61 5.22 8.30 -4.81
N LEU A 62 6.50 8.00 -5.05
CA LEU A 62 7.54 8.20 -4.06
C LEU A 62 8.33 9.45 -4.42
N TYR A 63 8.46 10.33 -3.44
CA TYR A 63 9.21 11.56 -3.56
C TYR A 63 10.39 11.53 -2.61
N ASN A 64 11.52 12.09 -3.05
CA ASN A 64 12.64 12.35 -2.15
C ASN A 64 12.38 13.63 -1.30
N GLU A 65 13.33 13.97 -0.44
CA GLU A 65 13.24 15.18 0.41
C GLU A 65 13.18 16.49 -0.39
N LYS A 66 13.67 16.50 -1.63
CA LYS A 66 13.61 17.64 -2.56
C LYS A 66 12.31 17.70 -3.35
N GLN A 67 11.35 16.83 -3.05
CA GLN A 67 10.07 16.69 -3.77
C GLN A 67 10.22 16.23 -5.24
N GLU A 68 11.33 15.58 -5.57
CA GLU A 68 11.52 14.96 -6.88
C GLU A 68 10.92 13.55 -6.88
N LEU A 69 10.17 13.22 -7.93
CA LEU A 69 9.58 11.90 -8.11
C LEU A 69 10.69 10.88 -8.40
N ILE A 70 10.87 9.91 -7.50
CA ILE A 70 11.91 8.88 -7.62
C ILE A 70 11.38 7.55 -8.14
N HIS A 71 10.12 7.22 -7.85
CA HIS A 71 9.54 5.94 -8.23
C HIS A 71 8.01 6.01 -8.32
N VAL A 72 7.45 5.26 -9.28
CA VAL A 72 6.01 5.04 -9.41
C VAL A 72 5.74 3.55 -9.30
N GLY A 73 4.89 3.16 -8.35
CA GLY A 73 4.48 1.78 -8.15
C GLY A 73 2.98 1.63 -8.34
N GLU A 74 2.54 0.45 -8.77
CA GLU A 74 1.13 0.07 -8.82
C GLU A 74 0.97 -1.31 -8.17
N THR A 75 -0.01 -1.48 -7.30
CA THR A 75 -0.32 -2.78 -6.69
C THR A 75 -1.81 -3.06 -6.74
N LEU A 76 -2.16 -4.29 -7.12
CA LEU A 76 -3.52 -4.80 -7.07
C LEU A 76 -3.70 -5.68 -5.83
N LEU A 77 -4.54 -5.24 -4.90
CA LEU A 77 -4.92 -6.04 -3.73
C LEU A 77 -6.12 -6.93 -4.09
N VAL A 78 -6.04 -8.22 -3.77
CA VAL A 78 -7.11 -9.20 -3.94
C VAL A 78 -7.26 -9.99 -2.64
N PHE A 79 -8.49 -10.27 -2.23
CA PHE A 79 -8.77 -11.13 -1.08
C PHE A 79 -8.80 -12.59 -1.51
N VAL A 80 -8.12 -13.46 -0.76
CA VAL A 80 -8.05 -14.90 -1.04
C VAL A 80 -8.53 -15.67 0.18
N ASN A 81 -9.40 -16.65 -0.03
CA ASN A 81 -9.81 -17.56 1.02
C ASN A 81 -8.74 -18.64 1.23
N MET A 82 -8.09 -18.66 2.39
CA MET A 82 -6.98 -19.58 2.72
C MET A 82 -7.36 -21.07 2.70
N LYS A 83 -8.64 -21.42 2.85
CA LYS A 83 -9.09 -22.83 2.78
C LYS A 83 -9.26 -23.31 1.34
N SER A 84 -9.69 -22.43 0.44
CA SER A 84 -10.00 -22.79 -0.94
C SER A 84 -8.98 -22.28 -1.96
N ASN A 85 -8.04 -21.41 -1.54
CA ASN A 85 -7.10 -20.67 -2.38
C ASN A 85 -7.76 -19.95 -3.57
N ARG A 86 -9.03 -19.58 -3.41
CA ARG A 86 -9.81 -18.85 -4.42
C ARG A 86 -9.96 -17.39 -4.01
N PRO A 87 -9.96 -16.46 -4.98
CA PRO A 87 -10.36 -15.09 -4.73
C PRO A 87 -11.75 -15.06 -4.07
N CYS A 88 -11.88 -14.30 -3.01
CA CYS A 88 -13.14 -14.11 -2.31
C CYS A 88 -13.45 -12.61 -2.20
N PHE A 89 -14.63 -12.32 -1.69
CA PHE A 89 -14.98 -10.96 -1.31
C PHE A 89 -14.16 -10.52 -0.09
N ALA A 90 -14.00 -9.22 0.08
CA ALA A 90 -13.46 -8.64 1.31
C ALA A 90 -14.23 -9.22 2.54
N PRO A 91 -13.54 -9.68 3.59
CA PRO A 91 -14.17 -10.10 4.83
C PRO A 91 -15.03 -8.99 5.42
N LYS A 92 -16.10 -9.36 6.14
CA LYS A 92 -16.97 -8.38 6.81
C LYS A 92 -16.24 -7.60 7.91
N ASP A 93 -15.24 -8.22 8.54
CA ASP A 93 -14.44 -7.62 9.61
C ASP A 93 -13.14 -6.98 9.09
N PHE A 94 -13.06 -6.71 7.78
CA PHE A 94 -11.89 -6.04 7.21
C PHE A 94 -11.93 -4.55 7.58
N ILE A 95 -11.22 -4.22 8.68
CA ILE A 95 -11.10 -2.90 9.35
C ILE A 95 -12.37 -2.45 10.08
#